data_AF-A0A813EBD3-F1
#
_entry.id   AF-A0A813EBD3-F1
#
_cell.length_a   1.000
_cell.length_b   1.000
_cell.length_c   1.000
_cell.angle_alpha   90.00
_cell.angle_beta   90.00
_cell.angle_gamma   90.00
#
_symmetry.space_group_name_H-M   'P 1'
#
loop_
_entity.id
_entity.type
_entity.pdbx_description
1 polymer ?
#
loop_
_entity_poly.entity_id
_entity_poly.type
_entity_poly.pdbx_seq_one_letter_code
_entity_poly.pdbx_strand_id
1 'polypeptide(L)'
;MAFPFARYAFFGMALMAWPLEAASVAPAEDDNTSAAELGIPGVTRIAVGGLSSGADFAVQFQVAFSETVIGAAIFAGQPYGCAIQRFPNDTMEPPSPEVPVCKGCPAGKTLVYDHCKVNSSVVEARLLAAVAKNYSSQGLIDNISNLTRARVYLHRGTTDSVYEEGSVAKTHDFFAEFLPASQLLFKNDIPAGHGYPLPGSKPWACGGRLPMQNCDYDGTDAALKHIYGGGLASPAEKASTSNLKWFDQKPFYGDKDVTGLARWGLVY
;
A
#
# COMPACT_ATOMS: atom_id res chain seq x y z
N MET A 1 -21.95 24.69 -11.73
CA MET A 1 -21.26 25.35 -10.60
C MET A 1 -20.09 24.47 -10.23
N ALA A 2 -18.88 24.91 -10.58
CA ALA A 2 -17.64 24.17 -10.32
C ALA A 2 -17.20 24.42 -8.88
N PHE A 3 -17.06 23.37 -8.08
CA PHE A 3 -16.44 23.46 -6.76
C PHE A 3 -14.91 23.46 -6.93
N PRO A 4 -14.19 24.41 -6.32
CA PRO A 4 -12.73 24.46 -6.40
C PRO A 4 -12.14 23.30 -5.59
N PHE A 5 -11.12 22.65 -6.17
CA PHE A 5 -10.29 21.68 -5.49
C PHE A 5 -9.56 22.36 -4.32
N ALA A 6 -10.10 22.21 -3.11
CA ALA A 6 -9.39 22.53 -1.90
C ALA A 6 -8.31 21.47 -1.66
N ARG A 7 -7.07 21.94 -1.58
CA ARG A 7 -5.90 21.20 -1.09
C ARG A 7 -6.20 20.73 0.34
N TYR A 8 -6.66 19.49 0.50
CA TYR A 8 -6.60 18.83 1.79
C TYR A 8 -5.25 18.13 1.92
N ALA A 9 -4.41 18.72 2.77
CA ALA A 9 -3.19 18.11 3.25
C ALA A 9 -3.54 16.77 3.93
N PHE A 10 -2.94 15.69 3.48
CA PHE A 10 -2.84 14.47 4.29
C PHE A 10 -1.95 14.81 5.49
N PHE A 11 -2.55 14.95 6.67
CA PHE A 11 -1.80 14.95 7.91
C PHE A 11 -1.22 13.54 8.10
N GLY A 12 0.10 13.43 7.94
CA GLY A 12 0.85 12.23 8.27
C GLY A 12 0.57 11.85 9.72
N MET A 13 0.18 10.59 9.93
CA MET A 13 0.08 10.03 11.26
C MET A 13 1.49 9.99 11.86
N ALA A 14 1.70 10.74 12.93
CA ALA A 14 2.89 10.60 13.75
C ALA A 14 2.94 9.16 14.27
N LEU A 15 3.88 8.37 13.74
CA LEU A 15 4.32 7.15 14.40
C LEU A 15 4.83 7.59 15.78
N MET A 16 4.27 7.02 16.85
CA MET A 16 4.88 7.11 18.17
C MET A 16 6.30 6.58 18.04
N ALA A 17 7.27 7.51 18.04
CA ALA A 17 8.68 7.19 18.10
C ALA A 17 8.94 6.57 19.48
N TRP A 18 9.07 5.26 19.53
CA TRP A 18 9.80 4.63 20.62
C TRP A 18 11.29 4.69 20.28
N PRO A 19 12.14 5.05 21.25
CA PRO A 19 13.55 5.19 21.00
C PRO A 19 14.12 3.79 20.75
N LEU A 20 14.36 3.46 19.48
CA LEU A 20 15.56 2.69 19.19
C LEU A 20 16.70 3.70 19.29
N GLU A 21 17.68 3.46 20.16
CA GLU A 21 19.04 3.95 19.92
C GLU A 21 19.52 3.35 18.58
N ALA A 22 19.08 3.97 17.48
CA ALA A 22 19.74 3.84 16.20
C ALA A 22 20.96 4.76 16.28
N ALA A 23 22.14 4.16 16.19
CA ALA A 23 23.39 4.90 16.00
C ALA A 23 23.19 5.91 14.87
N SER A 24 23.10 7.18 15.24
CA SER A 24 22.87 8.30 14.34
C SER A 24 24.18 8.64 13.62
N VAL A 25 24.40 8.00 12.47
CA VAL A 25 25.35 8.51 11.48
C VAL A 25 24.71 8.36 10.11
N ALA A 26 24.12 9.44 9.61
CA ALA A 26 23.79 9.54 8.19
C ALA A 26 25.10 9.52 7.36
N PRO A 27 25.17 8.79 6.25
CA PRO A 27 26.34 8.79 5.38
C PRO A 27 26.48 10.10 4.59
N ALA A 28 27.66 10.32 4.02
CA ALA A 28 28.00 11.47 3.22
C ALA A 28 27.12 11.59 1.96
N GLU A 29 26.88 12.85 1.56
CA GLU A 29 25.99 13.28 0.47
C GLU A 29 26.43 12.73 -0.89
N ASP A 30 25.49 12.15 -1.64
CA ASP A 30 25.60 11.94 -3.09
C ASP A 30 24.28 12.39 -3.73
N ASP A 31 24.28 13.61 -4.26
CA ASP A 31 23.10 14.46 -4.48
C ASP A 31 22.42 14.21 -5.84
N ASN A 32 22.70 13.09 -6.51
CA ASN A 32 22.24 12.86 -7.89
C ASN A 32 21.79 11.43 -8.22
N THR A 33 21.45 10.60 -7.23
CA THR A 33 21.23 9.16 -7.45
C THR A 33 20.07 8.84 -8.41
N SER A 34 20.41 8.63 -9.69
CA SER A 34 19.49 8.08 -10.70
C SER A 34 19.38 6.55 -10.58
N ALA A 35 18.37 5.93 -11.19
CA ALA A 35 18.29 4.46 -11.28
C ALA A 35 19.54 3.84 -11.95
N ALA A 36 20.21 4.59 -12.82
CA ALA A 36 21.48 4.20 -13.43
C ALA A 36 22.66 4.30 -12.44
N GLU A 37 22.66 5.27 -11.52
CA GLU A 37 23.66 5.40 -10.46
C GLU A 37 23.48 4.34 -9.35
N LEU A 38 22.26 3.82 -9.18
CA LEU A 38 21.99 2.60 -8.39
C LEU A 38 22.41 1.31 -9.10
N GLY A 39 22.94 1.38 -10.32
CA GLY A 39 23.35 0.21 -11.09
C GLY A 39 22.19 -0.63 -11.63
N ILE A 40 21.01 -0.03 -11.85
CA ILE A 40 19.80 -0.71 -12.36
C ILE A 40 19.45 -0.23 -13.78
N PRO A 41 20.27 -0.50 -14.80
CA PRO A 41 19.94 -0.12 -16.18
C PRO A 41 18.77 -0.95 -16.72
N GLY A 42 17.85 -0.32 -17.45
CA GLY A 42 16.84 -1.03 -18.23
C GLY A 42 15.71 -1.68 -17.41
N VAL A 43 15.28 -1.04 -16.31
CA VAL A 43 14.14 -1.53 -15.51
C VAL A 43 12.86 -1.52 -16.36
N THR A 44 12.40 -2.70 -16.73
CA THR A 44 11.19 -2.89 -17.56
C THR A 44 10.06 -3.59 -16.80
N ARG A 45 10.33 -4.04 -15.57
CA ARG A 45 9.38 -4.78 -14.73
C ARG A 45 9.40 -4.22 -13.31
N ILE A 46 8.54 -3.24 -13.07
CA ILE A 46 8.41 -2.56 -11.77
C ILE A 46 7.15 -3.07 -11.08
N ALA A 47 7.28 -3.53 -9.84
CA ALA A 47 6.14 -3.82 -8.98
C ALA A 47 6.20 -2.93 -7.74
N VAL A 48 5.04 -2.68 -7.15
CA VAL A 48 4.91 -1.89 -5.92
C VAL A 48 4.31 -2.77 -4.82
N GLY A 49 4.73 -2.57 -3.57
CA GLY A 49 4.17 -3.33 -2.45
C GLY A 49 4.18 -2.54 -1.18
N GLY A 50 3.27 -2.88 -0.26
CA GLY A 50 3.21 -2.21 1.02
C GLY A 50 2.25 -2.88 2.00
N LEU A 51 2.30 -2.39 3.24
CA LEU A 51 1.47 -2.78 4.37
C LEU A 51 0.68 -1.56 4.84
N SER A 52 -0.59 -1.74 5.21
CA SER A 52 -1.42 -0.68 5.81
C SER A 52 -1.54 0.54 4.88
N SER A 53 -1.26 1.75 5.35
CA SER A 53 -1.19 2.95 4.49
C SER A 53 -0.20 2.82 3.32
N GLY A 54 0.86 2.02 3.47
CA GLY A 54 1.76 1.69 2.36
C GLY A 54 1.10 0.76 1.33
N ALA A 55 0.18 -0.10 1.75
CA ALA A 55 -0.64 -0.91 0.85
C ALA A 55 -1.68 -0.05 0.12
N ASP A 56 -2.29 0.91 0.81
CA ASP A 56 -3.18 1.92 0.20
C ASP A 56 -2.44 2.73 -0.87
N PHE A 57 -1.19 3.12 -0.58
CA PHE A 57 -0.32 3.75 -1.56
C PHE A 57 0.01 2.81 -2.71
N ALA A 58 0.34 1.55 -2.45
CA ALA A 58 0.62 0.57 -3.50
C ALA A 58 -0.57 0.39 -4.47
N VAL A 59 -1.80 0.35 -3.94
CA VAL A 59 -3.03 0.35 -4.75
C VAL A 59 -3.14 1.62 -5.60
N GLN A 60 -2.95 2.79 -4.98
CA GLN A 60 -2.96 4.07 -5.69
C GLN A 60 -1.92 4.13 -6.80
N PHE A 61 -0.69 3.72 -6.51
CA PHE A 61 0.43 3.76 -7.43
C PHE A 61 0.25 2.79 -8.60
N GLN A 62 -0.22 1.56 -8.34
CA GLN A 62 -0.53 0.58 -9.37
C GLN A 62 -1.61 1.07 -10.34
N VAL A 63 -2.66 1.75 -9.85
CA VAL A 63 -3.74 2.26 -10.70
C VAL A 63 -3.28 3.51 -11.45
N ALA A 64 -2.65 4.45 -10.76
CA ALA A 64 -2.23 5.73 -11.32
C ALA A 64 -1.15 5.59 -12.38
N PHE A 65 -0.16 4.70 -12.16
CA PHE A 65 1.03 4.52 -12.99
C PHE A 65 1.06 3.12 -13.64
N SER A 66 -0.11 2.60 -14.02
CA SER A 66 -0.28 1.26 -14.58
C SER A 66 0.46 1.02 -15.90
N GLU A 67 0.89 2.07 -16.62
CA GLU A 67 1.78 1.99 -17.79
C GLU A 67 3.22 1.57 -17.41
N THR A 68 3.65 1.85 -16.19
CA THR A 68 4.99 1.51 -15.69
C THR A 68 4.98 0.33 -14.73
N VAL A 69 3.96 0.24 -13.88
CA VAL A 69 3.87 -0.75 -12.79
C VAL A 69 3.12 -2.00 -13.26
N ILE A 70 3.80 -3.15 -13.19
CA ILE A 70 3.32 -4.44 -13.71
C ILE A 70 2.58 -5.29 -12.66
N GLY A 71 2.59 -4.89 -11.39
CA GLY A 71 1.92 -5.64 -10.34
C GLY A 71 2.05 -5.02 -8.96
N ALA A 72 1.17 -5.44 -8.07
CA ALA A 72 1.06 -4.91 -6.72
C ALA A 72 1.00 -6.02 -5.65
N ALA A 73 1.71 -5.82 -4.54
CA ALA A 73 1.62 -6.65 -3.35
C ALA A 73 0.97 -5.86 -2.20
N ILE A 74 -0.26 -6.22 -1.85
CA ILE A 74 -1.15 -5.45 -0.98
C ILE A 74 -1.36 -6.22 0.32
N PHE A 75 -0.73 -5.78 1.41
CA PHE A 75 -0.90 -6.36 2.73
C PHE A 75 -1.77 -5.42 3.57
N ALA A 76 -3.03 -5.79 3.85
CA ALA A 76 -3.99 -4.97 4.58
C ALA A 76 -4.14 -3.54 3.99
N GLY A 77 -4.69 -3.44 2.77
CA GLY A 77 -4.90 -2.16 2.06
C GLY A 77 -6.30 -2.02 1.47
N GLN A 78 -6.75 -0.78 1.33
CA GLN A 78 -8.04 -0.33 0.84
C GLN A 78 -8.06 -0.21 -0.70
N PRO A 79 -9.24 -0.30 -1.35
CA PRO A 79 -9.38 -0.10 -2.78
C PRO A 79 -9.11 1.35 -3.21
N TYR A 80 -8.75 1.52 -4.49
CA TYR A 80 -8.50 2.84 -5.08
C TYR A 80 -9.72 3.75 -4.95
N GLY A 81 -9.49 5.02 -4.58
CA GLY A 81 -10.55 6.02 -4.45
C GLY A 81 -11.44 5.88 -3.22
N CYS A 82 -11.17 4.91 -2.34
CA CYS A 82 -11.92 4.70 -1.09
C CYS A 82 -12.07 6.00 -0.29
N ALA A 83 -10.95 6.65 0.05
CA ALA A 83 -10.91 7.82 0.94
C ALA A 83 -11.63 9.08 0.44
N ILE A 84 -12.22 9.05 -0.75
CA ILE A 84 -12.92 10.18 -1.38
C ILE A 84 -14.32 9.79 -1.91
N GLN A 85 -14.62 8.49 -2.00
CA GLN A 85 -15.91 8.01 -2.49
C GLN A 85 -16.91 7.98 -1.34
N ARG A 86 -18.16 8.38 -1.60
CA ARG A 86 -19.27 8.15 -0.68
C ARG A 86 -20.15 7.03 -1.20
N PHE A 87 -20.54 6.08 -0.34
CA PHE A 87 -21.44 5.01 -0.72
C PHE A 87 -22.88 5.32 -0.29
N PRO A 88 -23.91 4.88 -1.04
CA PRO A 88 -25.31 5.23 -0.76
C PRO A 88 -25.80 4.90 0.66
N ASN A 89 -25.26 3.84 1.27
CA ASN A 89 -25.66 3.36 2.60
C ASN A 89 -24.59 3.60 3.68
N ASP A 90 -23.62 4.47 3.41
CA ASP A 90 -22.55 4.78 4.34
C ASP A 90 -22.83 6.06 5.12
N THR A 91 -23.13 5.90 6.41
CA THR A 91 -23.38 7.02 7.32
C THR A 91 -22.07 7.50 7.92
N MET A 92 -21.50 8.54 7.32
CA MET A 92 -20.23 9.12 7.76
C MET A 92 -20.42 10.29 8.72
N GLU A 93 -19.51 10.40 9.68
CA GLU A 93 -19.33 11.64 10.44
C GLU A 93 -18.55 12.67 9.60
N PRO A 94 -18.81 13.98 9.80
CA PRO A 94 -17.95 15.00 9.24
C PRO A 94 -16.53 14.86 9.84
N PRO A 95 -15.46 15.05 9.04
CA PRO A 95 -14.11 15.08 9.58
C PRO A 95 -13.98 16.17 10.65
N SER A 96 -13.44 15.82 11.82
CA SER A 96 -13.16 16.78 12.88
C SER A 96 -11.78 16.49 13.50
N PRO A 97 -11.07 17.50 14.04
CA PRO A 97 -9.79 17.28 14.73
C PRO A 97 -9.88 16.29 15.89
N GLU A 98 -11.08 16.12 16.48
CA GLU A 98 -11.37 15.20 17.58
C GLU A 98 -11.48 13.73 17.12
N VAL A 99 -11.75 13.49 15.83
CA VAL A 99 -11.88 12.14 15.23
C VAL A 99 -10.92 12.03 14.03
N PRO A 100 -9.59 12.02 14.24
CA PRO A 100 -8.62 11.96 13.14
C PRO A 100 -8.60 10.60 12.41
N VAL A 101 -9.14 9.57 13.06
CA VAL A 101 -9.36 8.21 12.56
C VAL A 101 -10.66 7.71 13.17
N CYS A 102 -11.29 6.68 12.62
CA CYS A 102 -12.57 6.15 13.11
C CYS A 102 -12.52 5.52 14.53
N LYS A 103 -11.44 5.76 15.30
CA LYS A 103 -11.27 5.38 16.71
C LYS A 103 -12.07 6.37 17.59
N GLY A 104 -13.38 6.16 17.68
CA GLY A 104 -14.29 6.97 18.50
C GLY A 104 -15.56 7.42 17.79
N CYS A 105 -15.77 7.03 16.53
CA CYS A 105 -17.05 7.27 15.86
C CYS A 105 -18.20 6.63 16.65
N PRO A 106 -19.39 7.26 16.68
CA PRO A 106 -20.60 6.62 17.18
C PRO A 106 -20.83 5.26 16.53
N ALA A 107 -21.46 4.34 17.25
CA ALA A 107 -21.75 3.01 16.74
C ALA A 107 -22.49 3.07 15.38
N GLY A 108 -21.98 2.34 14.39
CA GLY A 108 -22.54 2.31 13.04
C GLY A 108 -22.14 3.49 12.13
N LYS A 109 -21.25 4.38 12.58
CA LYS A 109 -20.73 5.49 11.77
C LYS A 109 -19.26 5.31 11.42
N THR A 110 -18.86 5.90 10.29
CA THR A 110 -17.50 5.82 9.74
C THR A 110 -16.93 7.22 9.47
N LEU A 111 -15.66 7.28 9.09
CA LEU A 111 -15.07 8.43 8.39
C LEU A 111 -14.70 8.01 6.98
N VAL A 112 -14.81 8.96 6.04
CA VAL A 112 -14.54 8.72 4.62
C VAL A 112 -13.15 8.09 4.39
N TYR A 113 -12.13 8.43 5.18
CA TYR A 113 -10.77 7.92 4.99
C TYR A 113 -10.58 6.46 5.41
N ASP A 114 -11.41 5.96 6.33
CA ASP A 114 -11.26 4.66 7.00
C ASP A 114 -12.40 3.68 6.70
N HIS A 115 -13.49 4.14 6.09
CA HIS A 115 -14.71 3.36 5.93
C HIS A 115 -14.52 2.02 5.18
N CYS A 116 -13.62 1.91 4.21
CA CYS A 116 -13.37 0.62 3.54
C CYS A 116 -12.58 -0.35 4.39
N LYS A 117 -11.79 0.15 5.35
CA LYS A 117 -11.04 -0.66 6.30
C LYS A 117 -11.92 -1.21 7.42
N VAL A 118 -12.97 -0.49 7.82
CA VAL A 118 -13.77 -0.78 9.04
C VAL A 118 -15.27 -1.00 8.80
N ASN A 119 -15.73 -0.92 7.55
CA ASN A 119 -17.10 -1.22 7.16
C ASN A 119 -17.17 -1.64 5.69
N SER A 120 -16.60 -2.78 5.36
CA SER A 120 -16.59 -3.36 4.02
C SER A 120 -17.99 -3.66 3.47
N SER A 121 -19.00 -3.82 4.34
CA SER A 121 -20.37 -4.13 3.92
C SER A 121 -21.01 -3.05 3.04
N VAL A 122 -20.61 -1.79 3.21
CA VAL A 122 -21.11 -0.65 2.42
C VAL A 122 -20.27 -0.37 1.17
N VAL A 123 -19.10 -1.00 1.05
CA VAL A 123 -18.16 -0.72 -0.04
C VAL A 123 -18.59 -1.44 -1.31
N GLU A 124 -18.85 -0.65 -2.35
CA GLU A 124 -19.17 -1.12 -3.69
C GLU A 124 -17.96 -0.98 -4.62
N ALA A 125 -17.22 -2.07 -4.81
CA ALA A 125 -16.05 -2.12 -5.68
C ALA A 125 -16.31 -1.58 -7.11
N ARG A 126 -17.49 -1.89 -7.68
CA ARG A 126 -17.93 -1.38 -8.99
C ARG A 126 -17.97 0.15 -9.08
N LEU A 127 -18.35 0.84 -7.99
CA LEU A 127 -18.41 2.30 -7.97
C LEU A 127 -16.98 2.88 -7.96
N LEU A 128 -16.08 2.27 -7.20
CA LEU A 128 -14.66 2.63 -7.19
C LEU A 128 -14.00 2.37 -8.55
N ALA A 129 -14.35 1.25 -9.21
CA ALA A 129 -13.90 0.97 -10.57
C ALA A 129 -14.42 2.01 -11.58
N ALA A 130 -15.65 2.49 -11.41
CA ALA A 130 -16.19 3.59 -12.22
C ALA A 130 -15.45 4.91 -11.98
N VAL A 131 -15.06 5.22 -10.73
CA VAL A 131 -14.22 6.37 -10.40
C VAL A 131 -12.86 6.29 -11.12
N ALA A 132 -12.19 5.13 -11.05
CA ALA A 132 -10.92 4.92 -11.73
C ALA A 132 -11.06 5.08 -13.27
N LYS A 133 -12.10 4.48 -13.87
CA LYS A 133 -12.41 4.66 -15.30
C LYS A 133 -12.62 6.13 -15.68
N ASN A 134 -13.32 6.89 -14.83
CA ASN A 134 -13.57 8.31 -15.04
C ASN A 134 -12.28 9.14 -14.94
N TYR A 135 -11.40 8.88 -13.97
CA TYR A 135 -10.09 9.54 -13.88
C TYR A 135 -9.19 9.21 -15.06
N SER A 136 -9.24 7.96 -15.54
CA SER A 136 -8.52 7.56 -16.74
C SER A 136 -9.02 8.29 -17.99
N SER A 137 -10.34 8.43 -18.17
CA SER A 137 -10.90 9.21 -19.30
C SER A 137 -10.54 10.70 -19.29
N GLN A 138 -10.16 11.23 -18.12
CA GLN A 138 -9.71 12.61 -17.96
C GLN A 138 -8.18 12.76 -18.09
N GLY A 139 -7.44 11.66 -18.24
CA GLY A 139 -5.97 11.67 -18.25
C GLY A 139 -5.35 12.00 -16.89
N LEU A 140 -6.08 11.82 -15.79
CA LEU A 140 -5.57 12.04 -14.42
C LEU A 140 -4.77 10.85 -13.89
N ILE A 141 -4.98 9.68 -14.48
CA ILE A 141 -4.21 8.45 -14.28
C ILE A 141 -3.97 7.83 -15.66
N ASP A 142 -3.07 6.86 -15.71
CA ASP A 142 -2.82 6.07 -16.92
C ASP A 142 -4.09 5.42 -17.48
N ASN A 143 -4.03 4.99 -18.75
CA ASN A 143 -5.14 4.34 -19.40
C ASN A 143 -5.57 3.09 -18.60
N ILE A 144 -6.85 3.00 -18.22
CA ILE A 144 -7.36 1.94 -17.34
C ILE A 144 -7.17 0.53 -17.95
N SER A 145 -7.07 0.44 -19.28
CA SER A 145 -6.75 -0.81 -19.97
C SER A 145 -5.35 -1.34 -19.65
N ASN A 146 -4.41 -0.50 -19.18
CA ASN A 146 -3.11 -0.94 -18.72
C ASN A 146 -3.18 -1.81 -17.45
N LEU A 147 -4.30 -1.80 -16.72
CA LEU A 147 -4.47 -2.71 -15.59
C LEU A 147 -4.60 -4.17 -16.03
N THR A 148 -5.05 -4.48 -17.25
CA THR A 148 -5.36 -5.87 -17.65
C THR A 148 -4.13 -6.78 -17.68
N ARG A 149 -2.92 -6.22 -17.71
CA ARG A 149 -1.63 -6.96 -17.67
C ARG A 149 -1.06 -7.09 -16.25
N ALA A 150 -1.66 -6.43 -15.26
CA ALA A 150 -1.13 -6.41 -13.91
C ALA A 150 -1.35 -7.75 -13.20
N ARG A 151 -0.44 -8.11 -12.29
CA ARG A 151 -0.64 -9.21 -11.34
C ARG A 151 -0.71 -8.66 -9.94
N VAL A 152 -1.74 -9.04 -9.19
CA VAL A 152 -2.00 -8.47 -7.87
C VAL A 152 -2.06 -9.57 -6.83
N TYR A 153 -1.19 -9.47 -5.83
CA TYR A 153 -1.22 -10.27 -4.62
C TYR A 153 -1.88 -9.47 -3.51
N LEU A 154 -2.83 -10.06 -2.81
CA LEU A 154 -3.52 -9.46 -1.68
C LEU A 154 -3.39 -10.36 -0.45
N HIS A 155 -3.21 -9.75 0.71
CA HIS A 155 -3.20 -10.45 1.98
C HIS A 155 -3.90 -9.64 3.08
N ARG A 156 -4.69 -10.34 3.89
CA ARG A 156 -5.15 -9.90 5.21
C ARG A 156 -5.09 -11.11 6.12
N GLY A 157 -4.40 -11.01 7.23
CA GLY A 157 -4.33 -12.11 8.18
C GLY A 157 -5.65 -12.27 8.95
N THR A 158 -6.01 -13.50 9.33
CA THR A 158 -7.32 -13.80 9.93
C THR A 158 -7.52 -13.09 11.27
N THR A 159 -6.45 -12.70 11.95
CA THR A 159 -6.47 -12.01 13.24
C THR A 159 -6.15 -10.50 13.13
N ASP A 160 -6.11 -9.93 11.92
CA ASP A 160 -5.92 -8.50 11.74
C ASP A 160 -7.07 -7.73 12.43
N SER A 161 -6.72 -6.89 13.40
CA SER A 161 -7.65 -6.08 14.19
C SER A 161 -7.65 -4.60 13.82
N VAL A 162 -7.00 -4.26 12.71
CA VAL A 162 -6.94 -2.91 12.12
C VAL A 162 -7.79 -2.87 10.85
N TYR A 163 -7.69 -3.91 10.03
CA TYR A 163 -8.50 -4.14 8.83
C TYR A 163 -9.50 -5.27 9.08
N GLU A 164 -10.80 -4.97 8.96
CA GLU A 164 -11.83 -5.98 9.17
C GLU A 164 -11.79 -7.10 8.10
N GLU A 165 -12.43 -8.23 8.37
CA GLU A 165 -12.36 -9.43 7.52
C GLU A 165 -12.72 -9.19 6.04
N GLY A 166 -13.75 -8.38 5.78
CA GLY A 166 -14.19 -8.09 4.42
C GLY A 166 -13.44 -6.94 3.72
N SER A 167 -12.55 -6.23 4.40
CA SER A 167 -11.91 -5.01 3.86
C SER A 167 -11.07 -5.28 2.61
N VAL A 168 -10.05 -6.15 2.71
CA VAL A 168 -9.16 -6.48 1.58
C VAL A 168 -9.89 -7.30 0.51
N ALA A 169 -10.98 -7.99 0.85
CA ALA A 169 -11.86 -8.60 -0.15
C ALA A 169 -12.46 -7.54 -1.09
N LYS A 170 -12.76 -6.32 -0.61
CA LYS A 170 -13.21 -5.22 -1.48
C LYS A 170 -12.11 -4.66 -2.38
N THR A 171 -10.86 -4.70 -1.92
CA THR A 171 -9.69 -4.40 -2.76
C THR A 171 -9.51 -5.45 -3.84
N HIS A 172 -9.69 -6.74 -3.51
CA HIS A 172 -9.72 -7.83 -4.48
C HIS A 172 -10.84 -7.62 -5.51
N ASP A 173 -12.08 -7.39 -5.06
CA ASP A 173 -13.24 -7.17 -5.93
C ASP A 173 -13.02 -5.98 -6.87
N PHE A 174 -12.41 -4.89 -6.38
CA PHE A 174 -12.06 -3.74 -7.22
C PHE A 174 -11.12 -4.13 -8.37
N PHE A 175 -10.07 -4.90 -8.10
CA PHE A 175 -9.18 -5.36 -9.17
C PHE A 175 -9.83 -6.39 -10.08
N ALA A 176 -10.77 -7.19 -9.57
CA ALA A 176 -11.53 -8.18 -10.36
C ALA A 176 -12.42 -7.53 -11.43
N GLU A 177 -12.75 -6.24 -11.31
CA GLU A 177 -13.41 -5.45 -12.36
C GLU A 177 -12.54 -5.24 -13.61
N PHE A 178 -11.22 -5.50 -13.51
CA PHE A 178 -10.24 -5.28 -14.58
C PHE A 178 -9.40 -6.52 -14.91
N LEU A 179 -9.22 -7.42 -13.94
CA LEU A 179 -8.29 -8.55 -14.01
C LEU A 179 -9.02 -9.90 -14.05
N PRO A 180 -8.52 -10.88 -14.82
CA PRO A 180 -8.98 -12.26 -14.67
C PRO A 180 -8.51 -12.84 -13.33
N ALA A 181 -9.26 -13.82 -12.81
CA ALA A 181 -8.95 -14.48 -11.54
C ALA A 181 -7.53 -15.09 -11.49
N SER A 182 -6.97 -15.51 -12.64
CA SER A 182 -5.60 -16.04 -12.72
C SER A 182 -4.50 -15.00 -12.43
N GLN A 183 -4.82 -13.71 -12.46
CA GLN A 183 -3.91 -12.61 -12.14
C GLN A 183 -4.11 -12.06 -10.72
N LEU A 184 -5.08 -12.62 -9.98
CA LEU A 184 -5.41 -12.24 -8.61
C LEU A 184 -5.11 -13.38 -7.65
N LEU A 185 -4.25 -13.13 -6.66
CA LEU A 185 -3.98 -14.07 -5.59
C LEU A 185 -4.33 -13.43 -4.25
N PHE A 186 -5.47 -13.81 -3.68
CA PHE A 186 -5.88 -13.35 -2.35
C PHE A 186 -5.61 -14.45 -1.31
N LYS A 187 -4.61 -14.21 -0.45
CA LYS A 187 -4.24 -15.09 0.65
C LYS A 187 -4.81 -14.56 1.96
N ASN A 188 -5.86 -15.18 2.48
CA ASN A 188 -6.61 -14.68 3.64
C ASN A 188 -6.82 -15.73 4.76
N ASP A 189 -6.04 -16.80 4.74
CA ASP A 189 -6.16 -17.99 5.61
C ASP A 189 -5.01 -18.12 6.63
N ILE A 190 -4.08 -17.16 6.67
CA ILE A 190 -2.95 -17.15 7.61
C ILE A 190 -3.36 -16.39 8.88
N PRO A 191 -3.09 -16.90 10.09
CA PRO A 191 -3.42 -16.23 11.36
C PRO A 191 -2.49 -15.05 11.70
N ALA A 192 -2.06 -14.30 10.68
CA ALA A 192 -1.35 -13.06 10.86
C ALA A 192 -2.28 -11.96 11.39
N GLY A 193 -1.72 -11.02 12.12
CA GLY A 193 -2.43 -9.82 12.51
C GLY A 193 -2.19 -8.70 11.50
N HIS A 194 -2.03 -7.47 11.99
CA HIS A 194 -1.74 -6.33 11.12
C HIS A 194 -0.24 -6.23 10.81
N GLY A 195 0.22 -7.03 9.85
CA GLY A 195 1.64 -7.12 9.49
C GLY A 195 1.91 -8.03 8.29
N TYR A 196 3.17 -8.10 7.89
CA TYR A 196 3.68 -9.08 6.94
C TYR A 196 3.79 -10.45 7.63
N PRO A 197 3.15 -11.50 7.11
CA PRO A 197 3.46 -12.87 7.49
C PRO A 197 4.81 -13.27 6.88
N LEU A 198 5.69 -13.82 7.72
CA LEU A 198 7.04 -14.24 7.39
C LEU A 198 7.31 -15.68 7.89
N PRO A 199 8.39 -16.33 7.41
CA PRO A 199 8.78 -17.67 7.85
C PRO A 199 9.07 -17.80 9.36
N GLY A 200 9.08 -19.06 9.82
CA GLY A 200 9.34 -19.61 11.18
C GLY A 200 10.46 -19.02 12.04
N SER A 201 11.27 -18.08 11.55
CA SER A 201 12.53 -17.62 12.15
C SER A 201 12.54 -16.14 12.54
N LYS A 202 11.39 -15.45 12.50
CA LYS A 202 11.28 -14.00 12.78
C LYS A 202 10.93 -13.70 14.24
N PRO A 203 11.30 -12.52 14.76
CA PRO A 203 11.29 -12.27 16.21
C PRO A 203 9.91 -11.99 16.80
N TRP A 204 8.94 -11.56 16.00
CA TRP A 204 7.60 -11.22 16.50
C TRP A 204 6.60 -12.32 16.21
N ALA A 205 5.82 -12.72 17.23
CA ALA A 205 4.82 -13.76 17.09
C ALA A 205 3.74 -13.42 16.06
N CYS A 206 3.17 -14.45 15.42
CA CYS A 206 2.01 -14.29 14.56
C CYS A 206 0.81 -13.71 15.32
N GLY A 207 -0.02 -12.96 14.60
CA GLY A 207 -1.30 -12.48 15.08
C GLY A 207 -1.29 -11.09 15.74
N GLY A 208 -0.11 -10.49 15.90
CA GLY A 208 0.08 -9.20 16.56
C GLY A 208 -0.16 -7.97 15.67
N ARG A 209 0.30 -6.81 16.14
CA ARG A 209 0.29 -5.53 15.38
C ARG A 209 1.70 -5.08 14.97
N LEU A 210 2.70 -5.91 15.22
CA LEU A 210 4.07 -5.64 14.81
C LEU A 210 4.22 -6.04 13.33
N PRO A 211 4.97 -5.28 12.53
CA PRO A 211 4.89 -5.37 11.07
C PRO A 211 5.51 -6.65 10.49
N MET A 212 6.39 -7.35 11.19
CA MET A 212 7.12 -8.51 10.66
C MET A 212 6.82 -9.75 11.50
N GLN A 213 5.85 -10.56 11.11
CA GLN A 213 5.29 -11.60 11.99
C GLN A 213 5.73 -12.99 11.57
N ASN A 214 6.20 -13.77 12.53
CA ASN A 214 6.55 -15.17 12.35
C ASN A 214 5.27 -16.01 12.28
N CYS A 215 4.84 -16.33 11.06
CA CYS A 215 3.55 -16.94 10.75
C CYS A 215 3.68 -18.24 9.94
N ASP A 216 4.89 -18.82 9.88
CA ASP A 216 5.21 -20.00 9.06
C ASP A 216 4.78 -19.90 7.59
N TYR A 217 4.71 -18.66 7.07
CA TYR A 217 4.31 -18.36 5.70
C TYR A 217 5.07 -17.14 5.21
N ASP A 218 5.81 -17.28 4.11
CA ASP A 218 6.51 -16.15 3.48
C ASP A 218 5.58 -15.38 2.53
N GLY A 219 4.84 -14.41 3.07
CA GLY A 219 3.95 -13.59 2.25
C GLY A 219 4.69 -12.73 1.23
N THR A 220 5.91 -12.30 1.56
CA THR A 220 6.72 -11.47 0.66
C THR A 220 7.24 -12.25 -0.54
N ASP A 221 7.75 -13.46 -0.33
CA ASP A 221 8.17 -14.37 -1.40
C ASP A 221 6.99 -14.82 -2.26
N ALA A 222 5.86 -15.19 -1.65
CA ALA A 222 4.65 -15.56 -2.37
C ALA A 222 4.15 -14.41 -3.28
N ALA A 223 4.17 -13.17 -2.79
CA ALA A 223 3.80 -12.00 -3.58
C ALA A 223 4.74 -11.78 -4.78
N LEU A 224 6.05 -11.87 -4.56
CA LEU A 224 7.05 -11.72 -5.63
C LEU A 224 6.89 -12.82 -6.69
N LYS A 225 6.73 -14.08 -6.28
CA LYS A 225 6.51 -15.21 -7.19
C LYS A 225 5.22 -15.08 -7.99
N HIS A 226 4.15 -14.56 -7.38
CA HIS A 226 2.90 -14.29 -8.10
C HIS A 226 3.10 -13.24 -9.19
N ILE A 227 3.74 -12.12 -8.85
CA ILE A 227 3.90 -10.96 -9.73
C ILE A 227 4.91 -11.24 -10.85
N TYR A 228 6.08 -11.78 -10.52
CA TYR A 228 7.18 -11.98 -11.48
C TYR A 228 7.21 -13.38 -12.10
N GLY A 229 6.39 -14.31 -11.60
CA GLY A 229 6.36 -15.71 -12.02
C GLY A 229 7.34 -16.61 -11.26
N GLY A 230 7.22 -17.92 -11.48
CA GLY A 230 8.00 -18.95 -10.75
C GLY A 230 9.47 -19.08 -11.14
N GLY A 231 9.99 -18.23 -12.02
CA GLY A 231 11.40 -18.23 -12.46
C GLY A 231 12.35 -17.47 -11.54
N LEU A 232 11.89 -17.02 -10.38
CA LEU A 232 12.75 -16.35 -9.39
C LEU A 232 13.71 -17.36 -8.77
N ALA A 233 14.98 -16.98 -8.64
CA ALA A 233 15.95 -17.73 -7.85
C ALA A 233 15.50 -17.81 -6.39
N SER A 234 15.94 -18.85 -5.69
CA SER A 234 15.73 -18.94 -4.24
C SER A 234 16.30 -17.70 -3.52
N PRO A 235 15.65 -17.23 -2.44
CA PRO A 235 16.19 -16.13 -1.64
C PRO A 235 17.62 -16.41 -1.18
N ALA A 236 18.45 -15.37 -1.13
CA ALA A 236 19.79 -15.48 -0.58
C ALA A 236 19.74 -15.89 0.90
N GLU A 237 20.65 -16.77 1.33
CA GLU A 237 20.69 -17.27 2.71
C GLU A 237 20.98 -16.15 3.74
N LYS A 238 21.69 -15.10 3.31
CA LYS A 238 22.04 -13.95 4.14
C LYS A 238 21.88 -12.66 3.34
N ALA A 239 21.33 -11.63 3.98
CA ALA A 239 21.30 -10.29 3.42
C ALA A 239 22.70 -9.67 3.45
N SER A 240 23.07 -8.93 2.40
CA SER A 240 24.32 -8.17 2.36
C SER A 240 24.05 -6.70 2.61
N THR A 241 24.43 -6.19 3.78
CA THR A 241 24.26 -4.76 4.11
C THR A 241 25.05 -3.84 3.19
N SER A 242 26.05 -4.35 2.45
CA SER A 242 26.77 -3.60 1.41
C SER A 242 25.89 -3.17 0.23
N ASN A 243 24.81 -3.90 -0.02
CA ASN A 243 23.85 -3.60 -1.09
C ASN A 243 22.85 -2.53 -0.67
N LEU A 244 22.75 -2.27 0.63
CA LEU A 244 21.89 -1.25 1.18
C LEU A 244 22.46 0.14 0.89
N LYS A 245 21.76 0.93 0.09
CA LYS A 245 22.14 2.30 -0.30
C LYS A 245 21.11 3.29 0.21
N TRP A 246 21.61 4.34 0.87
CA TRP A 246 20.80 5.52 1.19
C TRP A 246 20.78 6.48 0.00
N PHE A 247 19.68 7.19 -0.18
CA PHE A 247 19.57 8.27 -1.16
C PHE A 247 18.76 9.43 -0.61
N ASP A 248 19.08 10.67 -1.01
CA ASP A 248 18.33 11.85 -0.61
C ASP A 248 17.01 11.90 -1.41
N GLN A 249 15.88 12.00 -0.70
CA GLN A 249 14.56 12.10 -1.32
C GLN A 249 14.17 13.55 -1.67
N LYS A 250 14.91 14.55 -1.17
CA LYS A 250 14.65 15.98 -1.40
C LYS A 250 14.49 16.34 -2.89
N PRO A 251 15.32 15.81 -3.82
CA PRO A 251 15.14 16.11 -5.24
C PRO A 251 13.78 15.71 -5.81
N PHE A 252 13.07 14.74 -5.22
CA PHE A 252 11.78 14.24 -5.75
C PHE A 252 10.56 15.02 -5.26
N TYR A 253 10.66 15.78 -4.16
CA TYR A 253 9.57 16.63 -3.69
C TYR A 253 9.90 18.14 -3.72
N GLY A 254 11.14 18.52 -4.00
CA GLY A 254 11.58 19.91 -4.16
C GLY A 254 11.43 20.73 -2.88
N ASP A 255 11.28 22.05 -3.02
CA ASP A 255 11.05 22.99 -1.91
C ASP A 255 9.59 22.98 -1.40
N LYS A 256 8.89 21.85 -1.56
CA LYS A 256 7.56 21.70 -0.95
C LYS A 256 7.78 21.51 0.55
N ASP A 257 7.66 22.60 1.30
CA ASP A 257 7.79 22.68 2.77
C ASP A 257 6.86 21.72 3.56
N VAL A 258 5.98 20.97 2.88
CA VAL A 258 5.00 20.08 3.50
C VAL A 258 4.92 18.76 2.71
N THR A 259 5.89 17.89 2.94
CA THR A 259 5.84 16.47 2.53
C THR A 259 5.85 15.59 3.78
N GLY A 260 5.08 14.50 3.76
CA GLY A 260 5.10 13.47 4.80
C GLY A 260 6.25 12.46 4.65
N LEU A 261 7.09 12.61 3.62
CA LEU A 261 8.23 11.74 3.36
C LEU A 261 9.43 12.14 4.22
N ALA A 262 10.18 11.15 4.70
CA ALA A 262 11.48 11.39 5.33
C ALA A 262 12.46 12.01 4.32
N ARG A 263 13.51 12.67 4.80
CA ARG A 263 14.57 13.15 3.92
C ARG A 263 15.31 12.00 3.22
N TRP A 264 15.55 10.90 3.91
CA TRP A 264 16.38 9.80 3.41
C TRP A 264 15.55 8.57 3.07
N GLY A 265 15.81 8.00 1.88
CA GLY A 265 15.26 6.74 1.42
C GLY A 265 16.32 5.63 1.39
N LEU A 266 15.87 4.39 1.26
CA LEU A 266 16.72 3.21 1.30
C LEU A 266 16.40 2.27 0.12
N VAL A 267 17.44 1.80 -0.55
CA VAL A 267 17.38 0.76 -1.60
C VAL A 267 18.26 -0.40 -1.18
N TYR A 268 17.84 -1.63 -1.46
CA TYR A 268 18.61 -2.87 -1.23
C TYR A 268 18.86 -3.59 -2.54
#